data_AF-A0A819EH08-F1
#
_entry.id   AF-A0A819EH08-F1
#
_cell.length_a   1.000
_cell.length_b   1.000
_cell.length_c   1.000
_cell.angle_alpha   90.00
_cell.angle_beta   90.00
_cell.angle_gamma   90.00
#
_symmetry.space_group_name_H-M   'P 1'
#
loop_
_entity.id
_entity.type
_entity.pdbx_description
1 polymer ?
#
loop_
_entity_poly.entity_id
_entity_poly.type
_entity_poly.pdbx_seq_one_letter_code
_entity_poly.pdbx_strand_id
1 'polypeptide(L)'
;MLLGLGIIICGLGCLMILERLFPDQPLAYVPGWWKRVLLINFYQLIVVVVGTYTWERWLPDAHLFHLRDFVSPLMGGIIAYLIHTWVFYWFHRARHNVYFLWLWFHQFHHSAQRIEAITSFYKAPQEILVDSIIMTILLYPVLGLSKESSVWLSGFAAFGEYVYHMNIKTPQWIGYFFQRPEAHRIHHLRNKRDHSKNYGDLPIWDILGGTFENPERMDRPTGFPVEAEARVVEMICGRDVLLAAKHKTRHAYKERYKFTTIAAILWIILGLGQSIGYVFNMPQIRGLSFATVASPLPLVFSVAPNGMETFSTSFRLQVFERLDKECDNNDRECTSEQLVQDTILTPQLYGTLNDKPYNLRNAYGVLFSHGPFFQDEKLLALRDRVLKYSLCNNGPLSRAFNLSSTTSRIVVNVHSNTKTQKPHQADWAMYVVCH
;
A
#
# COMPACT_ATOMS: atom_id res chain seq x y z
N MET A 1 -7.31 -25.80 6.14
CA MET A 1 -5.89 -25.44 6.10
C MET A 1 -4.96 -26.64 5.90
N LEU A 2 -4.88 -27.60 6.84
CA LEU A 2 -4.01 -28.79 6.70
C LEU A 2 -4.24 -29.57 5.40
N LEU A 3 -5.50 -29.68 4.96
CA LEU A 3 -5.85 -30.27 3.67
C LEU A 3 -5.23 -29.50 2.49
N GLY A 4 -5.31 -28.17 2.48
CA GLY A 4 -4.74 -27.34 1.42
C GLY A 4 -3.22 -27.43 1.35
N LEU A 5 -2.55 -27.42 2.51
CA LEU A 5 -1.11 -27.64 2.59
C LEU A 5 -0.72 -29.05 2.09
N GLY A 6 -1.51 -30.06 2.46
CA GLY A 6 -1.34 -31.43 1.96
C GLY A 6 -1.46 -31.51 0.44
N ILE A 7 -2.43 -30.82 -0.17
CA ILE A 7 -2.59 -30.77 -1.63
C ILE A 7 -1.37 -30.12 -2.30
N ILE A 8 -0.87 -29.01 -1.76
CA ILE A 8 0.31 -28.31 -2.29
C ILE A 8 1.55 -29.23 -2.23
N ILE A 9 1.80 -29.87 -1.09
CA ILE A 9 2.94 -30.77 -0.89
C ILE A 9 2.83 -32.00 -1.81
N CYS A 10 1.65 -32.61 -1.90
CA CYS A 10 1.41 -33.74 -2.81
C CYS A 10 1.58 -33.35 -4.28
N GLY A 11 1.12 -32.15 -4.67
CA GLY A 11 1.30 -31.59 -6.01
C GLY A 11 2.78 -31.44 -6.37
N LEU A 12 3.56 -30.86 -5.45
CA LEU A 12 5.02 -30.77 -5.61
C LEU A 12 5.66 -32.15 -5.73
N GLY A 13 5.32 -33.09 -4.85
CA GLY A 13 5.84 -34.46 -4.90
C GLY A 13 5.51 -35.17 -6.21
N CYS A 14 4.31 -34.99 -6.73
CA CYS A 14 3.89 -35.51 -8.03
C CYS A 14 4.75 -34.94 -9.17
N LEU A 15 4.94 -33.62 -9.22
CA LEU A 15 5.79 -32.98 -10.23
C LEU A 15 7.24 -33.42 -10.12
N MET A 16 7.79 -33.53 -8.90
CA MET A 16 9.14 -34.04 -8.69
C MET A 16 9.32 -35.48 -9.21
N ILE A 17 8.29 -36.33 -9.13
CA ILE A 17 8.32 -37.68 -9.72
C ILE A 17 8.26 -37.58 -11.25
N LEU A 18 7.32 -36.80 -11.79
CA LEU A 18 7.14 -36.65 -13.24
C LEU A 18 8.39 -36.07 -13.93
N GLU A 19 9.10 -35.14 -13.29
CA GLU A 19 10.36 -34.58 -13.78
C GLU A 19 11.52 -35.59 -13.83
N ARG A 20 11.42 -36.71 -13.10
CA ARG A 20 12.39 -37.82 -13.19
C ARG A 20 12.03 -38.80 -14.29
N LEU A 21 10.73 -38.95 -14.57
CA LEU A 21 10.23 -39.83 -15.62
C LEU A 21 10.32 -39.18 -17.01
N PHE A 22 10.07 -37.88 -17.09
CA PHE A 22 9.98 -37.12 -18.35
C PHE A 22 10.77 -35.80 -18.28
N PRO A 23 12.10 -35.83 -18.03
CA PRO A 23 12.90 -34.62 -17.93
C PRO A 23 12.99 -33.90 -19.29
N ASP A 24 12.79 -32.58 -19.30
CA ASP A 24 13.16 -31.74 -20.45
C ASP A 24 14.69 -31.67 -20.60
N GLN A 25 15.40 -31.45 -19.49
CA GLN A 25 16.85 -31.29 -19.48
C GLN A 25 17.55 -32.09 -18.38
N PRO A 26 18.81 -32.52 -18.60
CA PRO A 26 19.64 -33.05 -17.53
C PRO A 26 19.91 -31.95 -16.49
N LEU A 27 19.70 -32.26 -15.22
CA LEU A 27 19.92 -31.30 -14.14
C LEU A 27 21.38 -31.34 -13.68
N ALA A 28 21.98 -30.15 -13.50
CA ALA A 28 23.36 -30.01 -13.07
C ALA A 28 23.61 -30.69 -11.71
N TYR A 29 24.78 -31.31 -11.55
CA TYR A 29 25.24 -31.76 -10.25
C TYR A 29 25.68 -30.56 -9.42
N VAL A 30 25.08 -30.39 -8.24
CA VAL A 30 25.41 -29.31 -7.33
C VAL A 30 25.65 -29.89 -5.93
N PRO A 31 26.87 -29.79 -5.37
CA PRO A 31 27.18 -30.34 -4.06
C PRO A 31 26.23 -29.83 -2.98
N GLY A 32 25.63 -30.73 -2.20
CA GLY A 32 24.74 -30.36 -1.08
C GLY A 32 23.39 -29.74 -1.47
N TRP A 33 23.00 -29.77 -2.75
CA TRP A 33 21.73 -29.22 -3.26
C TRP A 33 20.52 -29.65 -2.42
N TRP A 34 20.31 -30.95 -2.26
CA TRP A 34 19.15 -31.50 -1.54
C TRP A 34 19.06 -30.99 -0.10
N LYS A 35 20.17 -30.94 0.62
CA LYS A 35 20.19 -30.39 1.98
C LYS A 35 19.76 -28.92 2.00
N ARG A 36 20.25 -28.10 1.06
CA ARG A 36 19.92 -26.67 0.99
C ARG A 36 18.46 -26.43 0.62
N VAL A 37 18.00 -27.06 -0.46
CA VAL A 37 16.65 -26.83 -0.99
C VAL A 37 15.59 -27.32 0.00
N LEU A 38 15.83 -28.45 0.68
CA LEU A 38 14.93 -28.95 1.72
C LEU A 38 14.91 -28.02 2.94
N LEU A 39 16.06 -27.48 3.37
CA LEU A 39 16.12 -26.56 4.51
C LEU A 39 15.37 -25.25 4.22
N ILE A 40 15.54 -24.67 3.02
CA ILE A 40 14.84 -23.44 2.62
C ILE A 40 13.34 -23.68 2.46
N ASN A 41 12.93 -24.78 1.83
CA ASN A 41 11.51 -25.12 1.72
C ASN A 41 10.88 -25.44 3.10
N PHE A 42 11.64 -26.05 4.01
CA PHE A 42 11.17 -26.25 5.38
C PHE A 42 10.99 -24.92 6.12
N TYR A 43 11.92 -23.97 5.94
CA TYR A 43 11.76 -22.61 6.46
C TYR A 43 10.52 -21.91 5.88
N GLN A 44 10.26 -22.05 4.57
CA GLN A 44 9.03 -21.55 3.93
C GLN A 44 7.79 -22.10 4.62
N LEU A 45 7.74 -23.41 4.93
CA LEU A 45 6.63 -24.01 5.67
C LEU A 45 6.47 -23.39 7.07
N ILE A 46 7.58 -23.13 7.78
CA ILE A 46 7.54 -22.44 9.08
C ILE A 46 6.93 -21.05 8.91
N VAL A 47 7.34 -20.27 7.91
CA VAL A 47 6.81 -18.92 7.68
C VAL A 47 5.32 -18.94 7.38
N VAL A 48 4.84 -19.87 6.54
CA VAL A 48 3.40 -20.04 6.26
C VAL A 48 2.62 -20.37 7.55
N VAL A 49 3.15 -21.28 8.37
CA VAL A 49 2.53 -21.64 9.66
C VAL A 49 2.52 -20.45 10.61
N VAL A 50 3.66 -19.76 10.78
CA VAL A 50 3.77 -18.57 11.64
C VAL A 50 2.81 -17.48 11.17
N GLY A 51 2.74 -17.22 9.86
CA GLY A 51 1.85 -16.21 9.29
C GLY A 51 0.39 -16.44 9.62
N THR A 52 -0.05 -17.70 9.53
CA THR A 52 -1.40 -18.14 9.94
C THR A 52 -1.71 -17.74 11.39
N TYR A 53 -0.76 -17.93 12.32
CA TYR A 53 -0.96 -17.64 13.74
C TYR A 53 -0.66 -16.18 14.13
N THR A 54 -0.12 -15.37 13.21
CA THR A 54 0.30 -13.99 13.47
C THR A 54 -0.45 -13.01 12.56
N TRP A 55 0.15 -12.54 11.47
CA TRP A 55 -0.36 -11.45 10.65
C TRP A 55 -1.69 -11.77 9.94
N GLU A 56 -1.96 -13.03 9.58
CA GLU A 56 -3.27 -13.41 9.02
C GLU A 56 -4.40 -13.37 10.04
N ARG A 57 -4.08 -13.37 11.34
CA ARG A 57 -5.07 -13.22 12.41
C ARG A 57 -5.34 -11.75 12.73
N TRP A 58 -4.33 -10.89 12.61
CA TRP A 58 -4.41 -9.48 13.05
C TRP A 58 -4.86 -8.53 11.95
N LEU A 59 -4.58 -8.85 10.69
CA LEU A 59 -4.85 -7.95 9.56
C LEU A 59 -6.30 -7.93 9.03
N PRO A 60 -7.18 -8.94 9.23
CA PRO A 60 -8.55 -8.89 8.71
C PRO A 60 -9.45 -7.77 9.27
N ASP A 61 -9.10 -7.19 10.42
CA ASP A 61 -9.93 -6.18 11.09
C ASP A 61 -9.87 -4.80 10.41
N ALA A 62 -8.83 -4.55 9.63
CA ALA A 62 -8.74 -3.40 8.74
C ALA A 62 -8.98 -3.89 7.31
N HIS A 63 -9.95 -3.34 6.58
CA HIS A 63 -10.15 -3.65 5.17
C HIS A 63 -10.72 -2.45 4.41
N LEU A 64 -10.19 -2.19 3.21
CA LEU A 64 -10.63 -1.10 2.33
C LEU A 64 -11.86 -1.53 1.51
N PHE A 65 -11.84 -2.74 0.96
CA PHE A 65 -12.97 -3.35 0.27
C PHE A 65 -13.57 -4.46 1.12
N HIS A 66 -14.81 -4.84 0.81
CA HIS A 66 -15.56 -5.88 1.52
C HIS A 66 -15.94 -7.04 0.58
N LEU A 67 -15.00 -7.51 -0.26
CA LEU A 67 -15.35 -8.44 -1.34
C LEU A 67 -15.93 -9.77 -0.84
N ARG A 68 -15.56 -10.22 0.36
CA ARG A 68 -16.11 -11.44 0.97
C ARG A 68 -17.63 -11.46 1.08
N ASP A 69 -18.28 -10.29 1.13
CA ASP A 69 -19.73 -10.16 1.26
C ASP A 69 -20.44 -10.39 -0.07
N PHE A 70 -19.70 -10.38 -1.20
CA PHE A 70 -20.23 -10.45 -2.55
C PHE A 70 -19.77 -11.68 -3.35
N VAL A 71 -18.69 -12.36 -2.92
CA VAL A 71 -18.11 -13.48 -3.67
C VAL A 71 -17.88 -14.71 -2.79
N SER A 72 -18.00 -15.90 -3.39
CA SER A 72 -17.62 -17.15 -2.72
C SER A 72 -16.11 -17.20 -2.48
N PRO A 73 -15.61 -18.00 -1.52
CA PRO A 73 -14.17 -18.10 -1.26
C PRO A 73 -13.32 -18.49 -2.48
N LEU A 74 -13.84 -19.35 -3.35
CA LEU A 74 -13.17 -19.73 -4.59
C LEU A 74 -13.04 -18.54 -5.54
N MET A 75 -14.16 -17.82 -5.77
CA MET A 75 -14.15 -16.65 -6.64
C MET A 75 -13.28 -15.52 -6.05
N GLY A 76 -13.32 -15.33 -4.74
CA GLY A 76 -12.42 -14.44 -4.02
C GLY A 76 -10.96 -14.81 -4.23
N GLY A 77 -10.62 -16.09 -4.13
CA GLY A 77 -9.28 -16.60 -4.42
C GLY A 77 -8.82 -16.36 -5.87
N ILE A 78 -9.72 -16.54 -6.85
CA ILE A 78 -9.44 -16.26 -8.27
C ILE A 78 -9.16 -14.77 -8.49
N ILE A 79 -10.03 -13.89 -7.96
CA ILE A 79 -9.84 -12.43 -8.03
C ILE A 79 -8.51 -12.04 -7.38
N ALA A 80 -8.24 -12.55 -6.18
CA ALA A 80 -7.00 -12.29 -5.46
C ALA A 80 -5.78 -12.77 -6.27
N TYR A 81 -5.86 -13.92 -6.92
CA TYR A 81 -4.77 -14.46 -7.75
C TYR A 81 -4.47 -13.57 -8.96
N LEU A 82 -5.51 -13.12 -9.68
CA LEU A 82 -5.31 -12.20 -10.82
C LEU A 82 -4.65 -10.89 -10.40
N ILE A 83 -5.07 -10.31 -9.27
CA ILE A 83 -4.47 -9.07 -8.75
C ILE A 83 -3.06 -9.34 -8.19
N HIS A 84 -2.88 -10.46 -7.49
CA HIS A 84 -1.59 -10.87 -6.93
C HIS A 84 -0.54 -10.99 -8.03
N THR A 85 -0.84 -11.72 -9.11
CA THR A 85 0.10 -11.89 -10.23
C THR A 85 0.45 -10.57 -10.92
N TRP A 86 -0.47 -9.60 -10.95
CA TRP A 86 -0.19 -8.24 -11.43
C TRP A 86 0.75 -7.47 -10.49
N VAL A 87 0.50 -7.50 -9.17
CA VAL A 87 1.37 -6.88 -8.16
C VAL A 87 2.76 -7.50 -8.21
N PHE A 88 2.82 -8.83 -8.28
CA PHE A 88 4.07 -9.59 -8.31
C PHE A 88 4.83 -9.43 -9.62
N TYR A 89 4.17 -9.22 -10.77
CA TYR A 89 4.85 -8.81 -12.01
C TYR A 89 5.70 -7.55 -11.79
N TRP A 90 5.12 -6.50 -11.20
CA TRP A 90 5.84 -5.26 -10.93
C TRP A 90 6.89 -5.41 -9.84
N PHE A 91 6.58 -6.13 -8.76
CA PHE A 91 7.54 -6.38 -7.69
C PHE A 91 8.73 -7.21 -8.17
N HIS A 92 8.50 -8.23 -9.00
CA HIS A 92 9.52 -9.04 -9.63
C HIS A 92 10.40 -8.22 -10.58
N ARG A 93 9.79 -7.39 -11.43
CA ARG A 93 10.55 -6.45 -12.26
C ARG A 93 11.37 -5.48 -11.41
N ALA A 94 10.83 -4.97 -10.30
CA ALA A 94 11.58 -4.11 -9.38
C ALA A 94 12.76 -4.86 -8.71
N ARG A 95 12.57 -6.12 -8.33
CA ARG A 95 13.63 -6.99 -7.78
C ARG A 95 14.82 -7.16 -8.73
N HIS A 96 14.60 -7.17 -10.04
CA HIS A 96 15.70 -7.17 -11.01
C HIS A 96 16.38 -5.80 -11.16
N ASN A 97 15.58 -4.74 -11.30
CA ASN A 97 16.08 -3.43 -11.70
C ASN A 97 16.66 -2.62 -10.54
N VAL A 98 16.19 -2.83 -9.31
CA VAL A 98 16.69 -2.14 -8.11
C VAL A 98 17.74 -3.01 -7.43
N TYR A 99 18.98 -2.53 -7.38
CA TYR A 99 20.13 -3.30 -6.86
C TYR A 99 19.94 -3.81 -5.43
N PHE A 100 19.38 -2.99 -4.54
CA PHE A 100 19.06 -3.41 -3.19
C PHE A 100 18.08 -4.60 -3.17
N LEU A 101 17.01 -4.52 -3.95
CA LEU A 101 15.99 -5.57 -4.00
C LEU A 101 16.55 -6.86 -4.61
N TRP A 102 17.41 -6.76 -5.62
CA TRP A 102 18.12 -7.91 -6.18
C TRP A 102 18.93 -8.64 -5.10
N LEU A 103 19.79 -7.93 -4.38
CA LEU A 103 20.69 -8.56 -3.41
C LEU A 103 19.95 -9.21 -2.25
N TRP A 104 18.92 -8.56 -1.73
CA TRP A 104 18.21 -9.04 -0.55
C TRP A 104 17.10 -10.02 -0.88
N PHE A 105 16.46 -9.89 -2.04
CA PHE A 105 15.20 -10.58 -2.32
C PHE A 105 15.18 -11.32 -3.65
N HIS A 106 16.30 -11.54 -4.34
CA HIS A 106 16.19 -12.27 -5.61
C HIS A 106 17.47 -12.95 -6.13
N GLN A 107 18.65 -12.46 -5.77
CA GLN A 107 19.91 -13.06 -6.23
C GLN A 107 20.02 -14.53 -5.81
N PHE A 108 19.52 -14.87 -4.62
CA PHE A 108 19.57 -16.22 -4.08
C PHE A 108 18.69 -17.16 -4.90
N HIS A 109 17.50 -16.72 -5.29
CA HIS A 109 16.62 -17.44 -6.19
C HIS A 109 17.27 -17.68 -7.56
N HIS A 110 17.85 -16.64 -8.14
CA HIS A 110 18.59 -16.74 -9.40
C HIS A 110 19.91 -17.50 -9.33
N SER A 111 20.38 -17.85 -8.13
CA SER A 111 21.65 -18.57 -7.97
C SER A 111 21.55 -20.04 -8.39
N ALA A 112 20.36 -20.63 -8.32
CA ALA A 112 20.16 -22.05 -8.55
C ALA A 112 20.46 -22.45 -10.01
N GLN A 113 21.45 -23.33 -10.20
CA GLN A 113 21.72 -23.96 -11.51
C GLN A 113 20.68 -25.01 -11.89
N ARG A 114 19.90 -25.49 -10.92
CA ARG A 114 18.86 -26.50 -11.11
C ARG A 114 17.50 -25.82 -11.08
N ILE A 115 16.84 -25.76 -12.22
CA ILE A 115 15.45 -25.33 -12.33
C ILE A 115 14.59 -26.59 -12.45
N GLU A 116 13.89 -26.90 -11.37
CA GLU A 116 12.97 -28.03 -11.18
C GLU A 116 11.88 -27.60 -10.18
N ALA A 117 10.77 -28.32 -10.05
CA ALA A 117 9.61 -27.87 -9.27
C ALA A 117 9.91 -27.51 -7.80
N ILE A 118 10.89 -28.18 -7.18
CA ILE A 118 11.30 -27.87 -5.79
C ILE A 118 12.12 -26.55 -5.69
N THR A 119 12.63 -26.04 -6.81
CA THR A 119 13.34 -24.76 -6.91
C THR A 119 12.38 -23.57 -6.81
N SER A 120 11.07 -23.74 -7.03
CA SER A 120 10.07 -22.66 -6.98
C SER A 120 10.21 -21.77 -5.74
N PHE A 121 10.34 -22.40 -4.57
CA PHE A 121 10.49 -21.71 -3.29
C PHE A 121 11.94 -21.69 -2.78
N TYR A 122 12.94 -21.91 -3.64
CA TYR A 122 14.34 -21.65 -3.32
C TYR A 122 14.59 -20.14 -3.30
N LYS A 123 14.13 -19.48 -2.24
CA LYS A 123 14.13 -18.02 -2.06
C LYS A 123 14.81 -17.66 -0.74
N ALA A 124 15.32 -16.44 -0.63
CA ALA A 124 15.95 -16.02 0.62
C ALA A 124 14.90 -15.93 1.75
N PRO A 125 15.25 -16.20 3.02
CA PRO A 125 14.30 -16.12 4.14
C PRO A 125 13.51 -14.80 4.21
N GLN A 126 14.19 -13.67 3.97
CA GLN A 126 13.56 -12.36 3.92
C GLN A 126 12.63 -12.16 2.72
N GLU A 127 12.90 -12.80 1.57
CA GLU A 127 12.03 -12.75 0.38
C GLU A 127 10.73 -13.49 0.67
N ILE A 128 10.83 -14.69 1.20
CA ILE A 128 9.71 -15.50 1.69
C ILE A 128 8.78 -14.70 2.63
N LEU A 129 9.37 -14.03 3.63
CA LEU A 129 8.60 -13.26 4.61
C LEU A 129 7.91 -12.05 3.98
N VAL A 130 8.62 -11.30 3.14
CA VAL A 130 8.08 -10.13 2.46
C VAL A 130 6.97 -10.51 1.47
N ASP A 131 7.18 -11.58 0.70
CA ASP A 131 6.17 -12.11 -0.24
C ASP A 131 4.89 -12.51 0.50
N SER A 132 5.03 -13.19 1.65
CA SER A 132 3.89 -13.55 2.52
C SER A 132 3.15 -12.32 3.03
N ILE A 133 3.86 -11.30 3.52
CA ILE A 133 3.25 -10.07 4.03
C ILE A 133 2.53 -9.30 2.91
N ILE A 134 3.13 -9.16 1.73
CA ILE A 134 2.49 -8.50 0.58
C ILE A 134 1.20 -9.24 0.20
N MET A 135 1.25 -10.57 0.13
CA MET A 135 0.09 -11.40 -0.18
C MET A 135 -1.03 -11.22 0.86
N THR A 136 -0.69 -11.23 2.15
CA THR A 136 -1.66 -11.01 3.24
C THR A 136 -2.25 -9.61 3.21
N ILE A 137 -1.43 -8.57 3.03
CA ILE A 137 -1.90 -7.17 2.95
C ILE A 137 -2.85 -6.99 1.78
N LEU A 138 -2.54 -7.59 0.63
CA LEU A 138 -3.43 -7.57 -0.52
C LEU A 138 -4.76 -8.27 -0.19
N LEU A 139 -4.71 -9.45 0.41
CA LEU A 139 -5.91 -10.27 0.59
C LEU A 139 -6.87 -9.71 1.65
N TYR A 140 -6.37 -9.34 2.83
CA TYR A 140 -7.24 -8.88 3.92
C TYR A 140 -7.40 -7.35 3.96
N PRO A 141 -6.36 -6.54 4.25
CA PRO A 141 -6.48 -5.08 4.25
C PRO A 141 -6.94 -4.43 2.96
N VAL A 142 -6.50 -4.91 1.79
CA VAL A 142 -6.91 -4.28 0.54
C VAL A 142 -8.24 -4.85 0.08
N LEU A 143 -8.35 -6.16 -0.16
CA LEU A 143 -9.52 -6.77 -0.78
C LEU A 143 -10.66 -7.14 0.18
N GLY A 144 -10.38 -7.28 1.48
CA GLY A 144 -11.35 -7.72 2.49
C GLY A 144 -11.92 -9.11 2.22
N LEU A 145 -11.08 -10.04 1.75
CA LEU A 145 -11.47 -11.41 1.45
C LEU A 145 -11.43 -12.30 2.70
N SER A 146 -12.09 -13.45 2.60
CA SER A 146 -12.15 -14.43 3.70
C SER A 146 -10.84 -15.23 3.81
N LYS A 147 -10.63 -15.88 4.97
CA LYS A 147 -9.47 -16.78 5.19
C LYS A 147 -9.50 -17.99 4.25
N GLU A 148 -10.68 -18.45 3.86
CA GLU A 148 -10.84 -19.54 2.90
C GLU A 148 -10.36 -19.12 1.51
N SER A 149 -10.50 -17.84 1.17
CA SER A 149 -9.96 -17.28 -0.09
C SER A 149 -8.43 -17.30 -0.10
N SER A 150 -7.77 -17.19 1.06
CA SER A 150 -6.30 -17.26 1.15
C SER A 150 -5.75 -18.64 0.84
N VAL A 151 -6.50 -19.69 1.19
CA VAL A 151 -6.15 -21.07 0.82
C VAL A 151 -6.17 -21.26 -0.69
N TRP A 152 -7.19 -20.71 -1.36
CA TRP A 152 -7.28 -20.74 -2.82
C TRP A 152 -6.18 -19.93 -3.50
N LEU A 153 -5.93 -18.69 -3.05
CA LEU A 153 -4.84 -17.87 -3.56
C LEU A 153 -3.49 -18.59 -3.42
N SER A 154 -3.20 -19.12 -2.22
CA SER A 154 -1.95 -19.84 -1.94
C SER A 154 -1.81 -21.08 -2.81
N GLY A 155 -2.91 -21.80 -3.05
CA GLY A 155 -2.95 -22.94 -3.97
C GLY A 155 -2.61 -22.51 -5.40
N PHE A 156 -3.33 -21.53 -5.95
CA PHE A 156 -3.09 -21.06 -7.32
C PHE A 156 -1.66 -20.53 -7.50
N ALA A 157 -1.17 -19.71 -6.57
CA ALA A 157 0.20 -19.20 -6.59
C ALA A 157 1.22 -20.34 -6.55
N ALA A 158 1.11 -21.26 -5.60
CA ALA A 158 2.06 -22.38 -5.48
C ALA A 158 2.07 -23.28 -6.72
N PHE A 159 0.90 -23.65 -7.25
CA PHE A 159 0.83 -24.45 -8.47
C PHE A 159 1.37 -23.70 -9.68
N GLY A 160 1.12 -22.40 -9.79
CA GLY A 160 1.76 -21.53 -10.78
C GLY A 160 3.27 -21.64 -10.70
N GLU A 161 3.85 -21.38 -9.51
CA GLU A 161 5.30 -21.45 -9.31
C GLU A 161 5.89 -22.81 -9.63
N TYR A 162 5.19 -23.90 -9.31
CA TYR A 162 5.65 -25.24 -9.65
C TYR A 162 5.69 -25.46 -11.17
N VAL A 163 4.62 -25.08 -11.88
CA VAL A 163 4.50 -25.31 -13.32
C VAL A 163 5.58 -24.57 -14.11
N TYR A 164 5.86 -23.30 -13.79
CA TYR A 164 6.86 -22.56 -14.54
C TYR A 164 8.31 -22.83 -14.08
N HIS A 165 8.53 -23.52 -12.95
CA HIS A 165 9.86 -24.01 -12.59
C HIS A 165 10.11 -25.46 -13.01
N MET A 166 9.07 -26.19 -13.43
CA MET A 166 9.24 -27.61 -13.63
C MET A 166 10.23 -27.94 -14.74
N ASN A 167 10.84 -29.13 -14.67
CA ASN A 167 11.74 -29.65 -15.68
C ASN A 167 11.03 -30.62 -16.64
N ILE A 168 9.86 -30.21 -17.15
CA ILE A 168 9.04 -30.98 -18.09
C ILE A 168 8.77 -30.10 -19.31
N LYS A 169 8.98 -30.65 -20.51
CA LYS A 169 8.76 -29.93 -21.76
C LYS A 169 7.27 -29.65 -21.97
N THR A 170 6.94 -28.44 -22.44
CA THR A 170 5.55 -28.03 -22.68
C THR A 170 5.31 -27.59 -24.13
N PRO A 171 4.11 -27.81 -24.70
CA PRO A 171 3.74 -27.26 -26.00
C PRO A 171 3.82 -25.73 -26.04
N GLN A 172 4.42 -25.17 -27.10
CA GLN A 172 4.68 -23.72 -27.18
C GLN A 172 3.43 -22.84 -27.10
N TRP A 173 2.31 -23.29 -27.66
CA TRP A 173 1.05 -22.53 -27.67
C TRP A 173 0.48 -22.29 -26.27
N ILE A 174 0.82 -23.12 -25.27
CA ILE A 174 0.39 -22.93 -23.89
C ILE A 174 0.98 -21.65 -23.30
N GLY A 175 2.13 -21.20 -23.82
CA GLY A 175 2.86 -20.01 -23.34
C GLY A 175 2.11 -18.69 -23.45
N TYR A 176 1.01 -18.64 -24.20
CA TYR A 176 0.14 -17.47 -24.27
C TYR A 176 -0.88 -17.40 -23.12
N PHE A 177 -1.08 -18.50 -22.39
CA PHE A 177 -2.06 -18.62 -21.31
C PHE A 177 -1.40 -18.90 -19.95
N PHE A 178 -0.33 -19.70 -19.93
CA PHE A 178 0.42 -20.06 -18.72
C PHE A 178 1.91 -19.82 -18.93
N GLN A 179 2.61 -19.41 -17.88
CA GLN A 179 4.05 -19.26 -17.96
C GLN A 179 4.69 -20.64 -18.12
N ARG A 180 5.41 -20.82 -19.23
CA ARG A 180 6.08 -22.09 -19.56
C ARG A 180 7.41 -22.21 -18.82
N PRO A 181 7.84 -23.43 -18.46
CA PRO A 181 9.17 -23.65 -17.89
C PRO A 181 10.30 -23.19 -18.82
N GLU A 182 10.14 -23.30 -20.13
CA GLU A 182 11.10 -22.82 -21.11
C GLU A 182 11.21 -21.27 -21.11
N ALA A 183 10.09 -20.57 -20.89
CA ALA A 183 10.05 -19.11 -20.80
C ALA A 183 10.65 -18.62 -19.48
N HIS A 184 10.35 -19.26 -18.37
CA HIS A 184 10.93 -18.93 -17.06
C HIS A 184 12.42 -19.30 -16.97
N ARG A 185 12.86 -20.32 -17.69
CA ARG A 185 14.29 -20.60 -17.85
C ARG A 185 15.07 -19.47 -18.55
N ILE A 186 14.47 -18.74 -19.51
CA ILE A 186 15.07 -17.52 -20.08
C ILE A 186 15.26 -16.45 -19.00
N HIS A 187 14.29 -16.37 -18.09
CA HIS A 187 14.36 -15.45 -16.95
C HIS A 187 15.56 -15.80 -16.05
N HIS A 188 15.78 -17.09 -15.78
CA HIS A 188 16.90 -17.63 -14.99
C HIS A 188 18.23 -17.79 -15.72
N LEU A 189 18.40 -17.22 -16.92
CA LEU A 189 19.65 -17.36 -17.68
C LEU A 189 20.88 -17.02 -16.84
N ARG A 190 21.94 -17.79 -17.06
CA ARG A 190 23.15 -17.70 -16.26
C ARG A 190 23.72 -16.30 -16.20
N ASN A 191 24.01 -15.84 -14.98
CA ASN A 191 24.55 -14.52 -14.67
C ASN A 191 23.73 -13.34 -15.23
N LYS A 192 22.44 -13.55 -15.53
CA LYS A 192 21.56 -12.50 -16.04
C LYS A 192 20.79 -11.88 -14.87
N ARG A 193 20.98 -10.57 -14.70
CA ARG A 193 20.22 -9.74 -13.77
C ARG A 193 19.39 -8.70 -14.53
N ASP A 194 20.06 -7.87 -15.31
CA ASP A 194 19.42 -6.74 -15.98
C ASP A 194 18.75 -7.18 -17.28
N HIS A 195 17.66 -6.51 -17.65
CA HIS A 195 16.90 -6.77 -18.89
C HIS A 195 16.47 -8.24 -19.03
N SER A 196 16.10 -8.87 -17.91
CA SER A 196 15.40 -10.15 -17.91
C SER A 196 14.06 -10.05 -18.64
N LYS A 197 13.53 -11.22 -19.00
CA LYS A 197 12.25 -11.42 -19.67
C LYS A 197 11.38 -12.29 -18.78
N ASN A 198 10.09 -12.35 -19.05
CA ASN A 198 9.13 -13.24 -18.38
C ASN A 198 9.11 -13.09 -16.84
N TYR A 199 8.73 -11.90 -16.35
CA TYR A 199 8.64 -11.60 -14.91
C TYR A 199 7.31 -12.02 -14.27
N GLY A 200 6.25 -12.19 -15.06
CA GLY A 200 4.91 -12.42 -14.55
C GLY A 200 4.59 -13.90 -14.43
N ASP A 201 3.99 -14.30 -13.31
CA ASP A 201 3.43 -15.65 -13.14
C ASP A 201 2.37 -15.99 -14.21
N LEU A 202 1.72 -14.94 -14.73
CA LEU A 202 0.83 -15.02 -15.88
C LEU A 202 1.43 -14.26 -17.08
N PRO A 203 1.53 -14.89 -18.27
CA PRO A 203 2.11 -14.30 -19.47
C PRO A 203 1.50 -12.97 -19.91
N ILE A 204 0.22 -12.75 -19.61
CA ILE A 204 -0.49 -11.52 -19.99
C ILE A 204 0.23 -10.26 -19.50
N TRP A 205 0.82 -10.30 -18.30
CA TRP A 205 1.54 -9.15 -17.74
C TRP A 205 2.85 -8.87 -18.46
N ASP A 206 3.54 -9.92 -18.90
CA ASP A 206 4.73 -9.78 -19.74
C ASP A 206 4.42 -9.32 -21.16
N ILE A 207 3.28 -9.75 -21.73
CA ILE A 207 2.82 -9.32 -23.05
C ILE A 207 2.51 -7.82 -23.01
N LEU A 208 1.71 -7.39 -22.03
CA LEU A 208 1.37 -5.98 -21.82
C LEU A 208 2.61 -5.15 -21.44
N GLY A 209 3.54 -5.74 -20.70
CA GLY A 209 4.75 -5.08 -20.21
C GLY A 209 5.94 -5.08 -21.18
N GLY A 210 5.81 -5.70 -22.36
CA GLY A 210 6.87 -5.79 -23.37
C GLY A 210 8.06 -6.68 -22.96
N THR A 211 7.84 -7.60 -22.04
CA THR A 211 8.87 -8.48 -21.46
C THR A 211 8.68 -9.96 -21.79
N PHE A 212 7.67 -10.29 -22.60
CA PHE A 212 7.34 -11.65 -23.01
C PHE A 212 8.34 -12.24 -24.02
N GLU A 213 8.78 -13.47 -23.78
CA GLU A 213 9.58 -14.29 -24.69
C GLU A 213 9.19 -15.76 -24.53
N ASN A 214 8.68 -16.39 -25.60
CA ASN A 214 8.13 -17.74 -25.58
C ASN A 214 8.84 -18.66 -26.58
N PRO A 215 10.02 -19.20 -26.24
CA PRO A 215 10.86 -19.94 -27.17
C PRO A 215 10.32 -21.36 -27.40
N GLU A 216 10.68 -21.99 -28.51
CA GLU A 216 10.39 -23.42 -28.70
C GLU A 216 11.21 -24.30 -27.73
N ARG A 217 12.47 -23.89 -27.45
CA ARG A 217 13.41 -24.55 -26.53
C ARG A 217 14.29 -23.54 -25.81
N MET A 218 14.83 -23.92 -24.64
CA MET A 218 15.78 -23.10 -23.89
C MET A 218 16.95 -23.97 -23.41
N ASP A 219 18.00 -24.16 -24.22
CA ASP A 219 19.11 -25.09 -23.91
C ASP A 219 20.34 -24.42 -23.25
N ARG A 220 20.19 -23.17 -22.78
CA ARG A 220 21.28 -22.40 -22.19
C ARG A 220 21.39 -22.66 -20.68
N PRO A 221 22.59 -22.59 -20.09
CA PRO A 221 22.72 -22.77 -18.64
C PRO A 221 21.99 -21.68 -17.86
N THR A 222 21.44 -22.06 -16.71
CA THR A 222 20.80 -21.19 -15.73
C THR A 222 21.68 -21.02 -14.49
N GLY A 223 21.28 -20.12 -13.59
CA GLY A 223 21.90 -20.02 -12.27
C GLY A 223 23.23 -19.27 -12.25
N PHE A 224 23.95 -19.40 -11.14
CA PHE A 224 25.31 -18.87 -10.99
C PHE A 224 26.36 -19.98 -11.19
N PRO A 225 27.65 -19.64 -11.36
CA PRO A 225 28.73 -20.61 -11.22
C PRO A 225 28.68 -21.34 -9.87
N VAL A 226 29.16 -22.58 -9.83
CA VAL A 226 29.11 -23.46 -8.64
C VAL A 226 29.73 -22.77 -7.42
N GLU A 227 30.83 -22.03 -7.61
CA GLU A 227 31.54 -21.31 -6.55
C GLU A 227 30.73 -20.14 -6.01
N ALA A 228 29.94 -19.47 -6.86
CA ALA A 228 29.09 -18.35 -6.47
C ALA A 228 27.78 -18.84 -5.83
N GLU A 229 27.16 -19.89 -6.38
CA GLU A 229 25.97 -20.53 -5.79
C GLU A 229 26.26 -21.06 -4.38
N ALA A 230 27.48 -21.59 -4.15
CA ALA A 230 27.89 -22.10 -2.84
C ALA A 230 27.96 -21.02 -1.73
N ARG A 231 28.01 -19.73 -2.08
CA ARG A 231 28.10 -18.59 -1.14
C ARG A 231 26.74 -18.19 -0.57
N VAL A 232 26.00 -19.19 -0.08
CA VAL A 232 24.62 -19.09 0.45
C VAL A 232 24.49 -18.02 1.52
N VAL A 233 25.34 -18.06 2.55
CA VAL A 233 25.28 -17.13 3.68
C VAL A 233 25.50 -15.69 3.20
N GLU A 234 26.43 -15.50 2.27
CA GLU A 234 26.72 -14.18 1.72
C GLU A 234 25.53 -13.62 0.93
N MET A 235 24.89 -14.44 0.10
CA MET A 235 23.68 -14.04 -0.64
C MET A 235 22.52 -13.70 0.31
N ILE A 236 22.28 -14.52 1.33
CA ILE A 236 21.24 -14.27 2.35
C ILE A 236 21.51 -12.96 3.10
N CYS A 237 22.79 -12.65 3.38
CA CYS A 237 23.20 -11.38 3.98
C CYS A 237 23.30 -10.21 2.98
N GLY A 238 22.76 -10.34 1.77
CA GLY A 238 22.71 -9.28 0.78
C GLY A 238 24.08 -8.89 0.19
N ARG A 239 25.07 -9.78 0.18
CA ARG A 239 26.34 -9.56 -0.52
C ARG A 239 26.24 -10.01 -1.97
N ASP A 240 26.79 -9.22 -2.88
CA ASP A 240 26.84 -9.57 -4.30
C ASP A 240 27.95 -10.60 -4.57
N VAL A 241 27.57 -11.82 -4.90
CA VAL A 241 28.50 -12.92 -5.16
C VAL A 241 29.03 -12.94 -6.60
N LEU A 242 28.38 -12.22 -7.53
CA LEU A 242 28.80 -12.08 -8.93
C LEU A 242 29.76 -10.90 -9.13
N LEU A 243 29.56 -9.79 -8.43
CA LEU A 243 30.49 -8.65 -8.44
C LEU A 243 31.77 -8.94 -7.66
N ALA A 244 31.69 -9.71 -6.57
CA ALA A 244 32.89 -10.18 -5.87
C ALA A 244 33.83 -11.00 -6.79
N ALA A 245 33.29 -11.67 -7.82
CA ALA A 245 34.08 -12.32 -8.87
C ALA A 245 34.62 -11.33 -9.93
N LYS A 246 34.00 -10.15 -10.10
CA LYS A 246 34.42 -9.08 -11.03
C LYS A 246 35.33 -8.00 -10.41
N HIS A 247 35.50 -7.97 -9.08
CA HIS A 247 36.22 -6.93 -8.35
C HIS A 247 37.76 -7.03 -8.42
N LYS A 248 38.32 -7.22 -9.62
CA LYS A 248 39.65 -6.68 -9.97
C LYS A 248 39.58 -5.28 -10.58
N THR A 249 38.41 -4.75 -10.91
CA THR A 249 38.30 -3.39 -11.50
C THR A 249 37.04 -2.63 -11.07
N ARG A 250 37.29 -1.39 -10.61
CA ARG A 250 36.38 -0.26 -10.33
C ARG A 250 35.80 -0.12 -8.92
N HIS A 251 36.57 0.58 -8.09
CA HIS A 251 36.10 1.56 -7.11
C HIS A 251 35.50 2.78 -7.83
N ALA A 252 34.28 3.21 -7.45
CA ALA A 252 33.81 4.62 -7.53
C ALA A 252 32.34 4.86 -7.10
N TYR A 253 31.50 3.83 -6.89
CA TYR A 253 30.04 4.06 -6.75
C TYR A 253 29.44 3.91 -5.33
N LYS A 254 30.25 3.61 -4.30
CA LYS A 254 29.76 2.97 -3.06
C LYS A 254 29.35 3.92 -1.91
N GLU A 255 29.74 5.19 -1.95
CA GLU A 255 29.57 6.09 -0.78
C GLU A 255 28.38 7.07 -0.92
N ARG A 256 28.09 7.57 -2.13
CA ARG A 256 27.09 8.64 -2.31
C ARG A 256 25.62 8.19 -2.22
N TYR A 257 25.34 6.90 -2.41
CA TYR A 257 23.97 6.35 -2.40
C TYR A 257 23.52 5.89 -1.01
N LYS A 258 24.42 5.53 -0.09
CA LYS A 258 24.01 5.00 1.21
C LYS A 258 23.27 6.03 2.05
N PHE A 259 23.80 7.25 2.16
CA PHE A 259 23.18 8.27 3.00
C PHE A 259 21.84 8.76 2.43
N THR A 260 21.78 9.00 1.12
CA THR A 260 20.55 9.47 0.46
C THR A 260 19.47 8.39 0.45
N THR A 261 19.83 7.11 0.27
CA THR A 261 18.88 6.00 0.38
C THR A 261 18.42 5.79 1.82
N ILE A 262 19.31 5.86 2.82
CA ILE A 262 18.92 5.77 4.23
C ILE A 262 17.99 6.93 4.60
N ALA A 263 18.33 8.16 4.20
CA ALA A 263 17.49 9.32 4.43
C ALA A 263 16.13 9.18 3.76
N ALA A 264 16.07 8.71 2.50
CA ALA A 264 14.82 8.47 1.80
C ALA A 264 13.96 7.39 2.47
N ILE A 265 14.57 6.29 2.93
CA ILE A 265 13.87 5.24 3.68
C ILE A 265 13.34 5.79 5.00
N LEU A 266 14.13 6.56 5.75
CA LEU A 266 13.68 7.20 6.98
C LEU A 266 12.52 8.15 6.73
N TRP A 267 12.56 8.94 5.65
CA TRP A 267 11.46 9.81 5.23
C TRP A 267 10.19 9.03 4.86
N ILE A 268 10.32 7.91 4.15
CA ILE A 268 9.18 7.03 3.83
C ILE A 268 8.60 6.42 5.11
N ILE A 269 9.43 5.94 6.03
CA ILE A 269 8.99 5.40 7.32
C ILE A 269 8.27 6.47 8.14
N LEU A 270 8.80 7.69 8.19
CA LEU A 270 8.18 8.83 8.87
C LEU A 270 6.81 9.17 8.24
N GLY A 271 6.75 9.19 6.90
CA GLY A 271 5.52 9.49 6.16
C GLY A 271 4.46 8.39 6.28
N LEU A 272 4.87 7.12 6.28
CA LEU A 272 3.99 5.97 6.52
C LEU A 272 3.55 5.88 7.99
N GLY A 273 4.37 6.35 8.93
CA GLY A 273 4.05 6.37 10.36
C GLY A 273 2.73 7.08 10.65
N GLN A 274 2.43 8.16 9.93
CA GLN A 274 1.16 8.86 10.05
C GLN A 274 -0.03 7.97 9.62
N SER A 275 0.08 7.30 8.47
CA SER A 275 -0.94 6.38 7.97
C SER A 275 -1.11 5.15 8.87
N ILE A 276 -0.01 4.57 9.35
CA ILE A 276 0.00 3.44 10.29
C ILE A 276 -0.66 3.85 11.61
N GLY A 277 -0.23 4.96 12.21
CA GLY A 277 -0.83 5.48 13.43
C GLY A 277 -2.32 5.74 13.26
N TYR A 278 -2.75 6.24 12.10
CA TYR A 278 -4.17 6.43 11.78
C TYR A 278 -4.93 5.10 11.64
N VAL A 279 -4.48 4.19 10.77
CA VAL A 279 -5.12 2.90 10.50
C VAL A 279 -5.22 2.03 11.75
N PHE A 280 -4.18 1.98 12.58
CA PHE A 280 -4.12 1.13 13.77
C PHE A 280 -4.55 1.82 15.06
N ASN A 281 -5.06 3.06 14.98
CA ASN A 281 -5.51 3.85 16.13
C ASN A 281 -4.47 3.99 17.26
N MET A 282 -3.21 4.24 16.92
CA MET A 282 -2.09 4.37 17.87
C MET A 282 -1.74 5.84 18.13
N PRO A 283 -2.15 6.44 19.27
CA PRO A 283 -2.02 7.89 19.52
C PRO A 283 -0.57 8.38 19.56
N GLN A 284 0.35 7.56 20.07
CA GLN A 284 1.77 7.91 20.21
C GLN A 284 2.44 8.06 18.84
N ILE A 285 2.14 7.16 17.91
CA ILE A 285 2.67 7.18 16.54
C ILE A 285 2.07 8.34 15.74
N ARG A 286 0.76 8.60 15.93
CA ARG A 286 0.08 9.78 15.36
C ARG A 286 0.72 11.09 15.83
N GLY A 287 1.01 11.21 17.13
CA GLY A 287 1.60 12.42 17.70
C GLY A 287 3.01 12.71 17.18
N LEU A 288 3.87 11.68 17.11
CA LEU A 288 5.23 11.81 16.62
C LEU A 288 5.27 12.18 15.13
N SER A 289 4.43 11.53 14.33
CA SER A 289 4.37 11.72 12.88
C SER A 289 3.75 13.07 12.51
N PHE A 290 2.72 13.53 13.24
CA PHE A 290 2.12 14.85 13.06
C PHE A 290 3.12 16.00 13.31
N ALA A 291 3.98 15.87 14.33
CA ALA A 291 5.00 16.87 14.65
C ALA A 291 6.05 17.05 13.54
N THR A 292 6.23 16.05 12.67
CA THR A 292 7.26 16.06 11.62
C THR A 292 6.80 16.69 10.30
N VAL A 293 5.50 16.89 10.12
CA VAL A 293 4.89 17.44 8.89
C VAL A 293 5.20 16.62 7.61
N ALA A 294 5.81 15.43 7.75
CA ALA A 294 6.36 14.66 6.64
C ALA A 294 5.33 13.95 5.77
N SER A 295 4.08 13.90 6.21
CA SER A 295 2.97 13.38 5.43
C SER A 295 1.68 14.06 5.87
N PRO A 296 1.03 14.87 5.02
CA PRO A 296 -0.30 15.37 5.32
C PRO A 296 -1.26 14.19 5.21
N LEU A 297 -1.76 13.70 6.35
CA LEU A 297 -2.97 12.87 6.31
C LEU A 297 -4.07 13.80 5.80
N PRO A 298 -4.69 13.54 4.63
CA PRO A 298 -5.69 14.44 4.13
C PRO A 298 -7.00 14.15 4.89
N LEU A 299 -7.09 14.66 6.12
CA LEU A 299 -8.24 14.53 6.99
C LEU A 299 -9.53 15.05 6.33
N VAL A 300 -9.40 15.96 5.36
CA VAL A 300 -10.50 16.45 4.51
C VAL A 300 -11.12 15.37 3.60
N PHE A 301 -10.45 14.24 3.40
CA PHE A 301 -10.98 13.06 2.69
C PHE A 301 -11.29 11.90 3.64
N SER A 302 -11.24 12.14 4.96
CA SER A 302 -11.59 11.12 5.94
C SER A 302 -13.08 11.13 6.26
N VAL A 303 -13.61 9.94 6.55
CA VAL A 303 -14.95 9.78 7.09
C VAL A 303 -14.91 10.17 8.58
N ALA A 304 -15.70 11.16 8.97
CA ALA A 304 -15.80 11.58 10.36
C ALA A 304 -16.38 10.45 11.24
N PRO A 305 -16.18 10.47 12.58
CA PRO A 305 -16.58 9.37 13.48
C PRO A 305 -18.05 8.94 13.41
N ASN A 306 -18.92 9.80 12.87
CA ASN A 306 -20.34 9.54 12.63
C ASN A 306 -20.65 8.98 11.22
N GLY A 307 -19.66 8.56 10.44
CA GLY A 307 -19.85 8.01 9.09
C GLY A 307 -19.97 9.05 7.97
N MET A 308 -19.64 10.32 8.25
CA MET A 308 -19.81 11.43 7.32
C MET A 308 -18.60 11.70 6.43
N GLU A 309 -18.82 11.84 5.13
CA GLU A 309 -17.80 12.21 4.15
C GLU A 309 -17.55 13.72 4.16
N THR A 310 -16.44 14.15 4.78
CA THR A 310 -16.09 15.56 4.95
C THR A 310 -15.79 16.31 3.65
N PHE A 311 -15.53 15.60 2.54
CA PHE A 311 -15.33 16.19 1.22
C PHE A 311 -16.66 16.50 0.50
N SER A 312 -17.77 15.89 0.94
CA SER A 312 -19.10 15.99 0.34
C SER A 312 -19.98 16.95 1.15
N THR A 313 -19.40 17.99 1.74
CA THR A 313 -20.15 19.00 2.50
C THR A 313 -20.10 20.36 1.81
N SER A 314 -21.20 21.08 1.83
CA SER A 314 -21.26 22.50 1.47
C SER A 314 -21.36 23.35 2.72
N PHE A 315 -20.75 24.54 2.69
CA PHE A 315 -20.71 25.46 3.81
C PHE A 315 -21.42 26.75 3.43
N ARG A 316 -22.39 27.18 4.22
CA ARG A 316 -23.11 28.45 4.06
C ARG A 316 -22.84 29.35 5.25
N LEU A 317 -22.27 30.51 4.98
CA LEU A 317 -21.90 31.52 5.94
C LEU A 317 -23.03 32.56 6.04
N GLN A 318 -23.59 32.71 7.23
CA GLN A 318 -24.58 33.76 7.55
C GLN A 318 -23.99 34.73 8.57
N VAL A 319 -23.96 36.00 8.23
CA VAL A 319 -23.30 37.06 9.02
C VAL A 319 -24.36 38.03 9.53
N PHE A 320 -24.35 38.23 10.84
CA PHE A 320 -25.24 39.11 11.55
C PHE A 320 -24.44 40.31 12.08
N GLU A 321 -24.97 41.51 11.88
CA GLU A 321 -24.41 42.75 12.43
C GLU A 321 -25.33 43.32 13.49
N ARG A 322 -24.73 44.01 14.45
CA ARG A 322 -25.46 44.71 15.51
C ARG A 322 -26.00 46.03 14.97
N LEU A 323 -27.31 46.23 15.11
CA LEU A 323 -27.95 47.52 14.94
C LEU A 323 -28.18 48.15 16.31
N ASP A 324 -27.66 49.35 16.49
CA ASP A 324 -28.02 50.20 17.60
C ASP A 324 -29.35 50.89 17.25
N LYS A 325 -30.43 50.53 17.94
CA LYS A 325 -31.70 51.27 17.86
C LYS A 325 -31.69 52.40 18.89
N GLU A 326 -32.26 53.55 18.55
CA GLU A 326 -32.63 54.56 19.55
C GLU A 326 -33.66 53.93 20.50
N CYS A 327 -33.30 53.81 21.77
CA CYS A 327 -34.15 53.22 22.77
C CYS A 327 -34.94 54.27 23.53
N ASP A 328 -36.25 54.04 23.63
CA ASP A 328 -37.09 54.71 24.61
C ASP A 328 -36.88 54.06 25.99
N ASN A 329 -36.99 54.85 27.06
CA ASN A 329 -36.44 54.57 28.40
C ASN A 329 -36.96 53.32 29.14
N ASN A 330 -37.79 52.48 28.52
CA ASN A 330 -38.44 51.32 29.15
C ASN A 330 -38.01 49.94 28.61
N ASP A 331 -37.23 49.84 27.53
CA ASP A 331 -36.76 48.55 27.01
C ASP A 331 -35.36 48.18 27.54
N ARG A 332 -35.22 46.99 28.14
CA ARG A 332 -33.96 46.51 28.72
C ARG A 332 -33.02 45.82 27.72
N GLU A 333 -33.43 45.62 26.46
CA GLU A 333 -32.58 45.07 25.39
C GLU A 333 -32.68 45.94 24.11
N CYS A 334 -31.69 46.80 23.91
CA CYS A 334 -31.64 47.81 22.86
C CYS A 334 -30.96 47.37 21.56
N THR A 335 -30.68 46.07 21.42
CA THR A 335 -29.79 45.56 20.39
C THR A 335 -30.52 44.55 19.54
N SER A 336 -30.75 44.88 18.26
CA SER A 336 -31.24 43.92 17.28
C SER A 336 -30.12 43.48 16.34
N GLU A 337 -30.05 42.20 16.04
CA GLU A 337 -29.17 41.68 14.99
C GLU A 337 -29.91 41.66 13.64
N GLN A 338 -29.25 42.12 12.58
CA GLN A 338 -29.74 41.96 11.20
C GLN A 338 -28.80 41.05 10.41
N LEU A 339 -29.37 40.14 9.62
CA LEU A 339 -28.62 39.36 8.64
C LEU A 339 -28.15 40.29 7.51
N VAL A 340 -26.84 40.44 7.34
CA VAL A 340 -26.24 41.34 6.34
C VAL A 340 -25.64 40.56 5.17
N GLN A 341 -25.20 39.33 5.40
CA GLN A 341 -24.60 38.49 4.36
C GLN A 341 -25.03 37.02 4.53
N ASP A 342 -25.46 36.40 3.43
CA ASP A 342 -25.69 34.95 3.31
C ASP A 342 -24.94 34.46 2.06
N THR A 343 -23.87 33.70 2.24
CA THR A 343 -22.97 33.30 1.15
C THR A 343 -22.54 31.84 1.28
N ILE A 344 -22.58 31.11 0.17
CA ILE A 344 -22.02 29.76 0.11
C ILE A 344 -20.50 29.87 -0.10
N LEU A 345 -19.71 29.18 0.75
CA LEU A 345 -18.26 29.12 0.59
C LEU A 345 -17.92 28.22 -0.60
N THR A 346 -17.67 28.85 -1.75
CA THR A 346 -17.27 28.15 -2.98
C THR A 346 -15.74 28.04 -3.09
N PRO A 347 -15.21 27.11 -3.91
CA PRO A 347 -13.78 27.06 -4.22
C PRO A 347 -13.22 28.39 -4.75
N GLN A 348 -14.03 29.17 -5.46
CA GLN A 348 -13.66 30.50 -5.97
C GLN A 348 -13.46 31.49 -4.82
N LEU A 349 -14.38 31.53 -3.85
CA LEU A 349 -14.24 32.37 -2.66
C LEU A 349 -13.07 31.90 -1.79
N TYR A 350 -12.84 30.59 -1.69
CA TYR A 350 -11.66 30.06 -1.00
C TYR A 350 -10.35 30.38 -1.72
N GLY A 351 -10.39 30.50 -3.05
CA GLY A 351 -9.24 30.89 -3.89
C GLY A 351 -8.72 32.31 -3.60
N THR A 352 -9.50 33.18 -2.95
CA THR A 352 -9.02 34.51 -2.51
C THR A 352 -7.95 34.41 -1.42
N LEU A 353 -7.81 33.25 -0.76
CA LEU A 353 -6.76 32.97 0.22
C LEU A 353 -5.45 32.47 -0.40
N ASN A 354 -5.34 32.39 -1.74
CA ASN A 354 -4.18 31.79 -2.42
C ASN A 354 -2.85 32.53 -2.16
N ASP A 355 -2.91 33.80 -1.79
CA ASP A 355 -1.76 34.61 -1.37
C ASP A 355 -1.28 34.28 0.06
N LYS A 356 -2.03 33.47 0.82
CA LYS A 356 -1.69 33.07 2.20
C LYS A 356 -0.89 31.76 2.25
N PRO A 357 -0.06 31.57 3.31
CA PRO A 357 0.69 30.33 3.50
C PRO A 357 -0.18 29.09 3.42
N TYR A 358 0.30 28.05 2.72
CA TYR A 358 -0.43 26.79 2.52
C TYR A 358 -0.93 26.17 3.84
N ASN A 359 -0.09 26.18 4.88
CA ASN A 359 -0.45 25.66 6.19
C ASN A 359 -1.61 26.41 6.86
N LEU A 360 -1.71 27.72 6.62
CA LEU A 360 -2.79 28.55 7.17
C LEU A 360 -4.14 28.17 6.52
N ARG A 361 -4.13 27.99 5.19
CA ARG A 361 -5.30 27.51 4.45
C ARG A 361 -5.76 26.14 4.96
N ASN A 362 -4.83 25.19 5.11
CA ASN A 362 -5.16 23.86 5.63
C ASN A 362 -5.73 23.89 7.05
N ALA A 363 -5.20 24.75 7.93
CA ALA A 363 -5.71 24.90 9.29
C ALA A 363 -7.18 25.36 9.29
N TYR A 364 -7.52 26.36 8.49
CA TYR A 364 -8.92 26.81 8.37
C TYR A 364 -9.80 25.78 7.67
N GLY A 365 -9.30 25.13 6.62
CA GLY A 365 -10.01 24.06 5.92
C GLY A 365 -10.45 22.96 6.87
N VAL A 366 -9.56 22.48 7.75
CA VAL A 366 -9.87 21.46 8.77
C VAL A 366 -10.95 21.93 9.74
N LEU A 367 -10.93 23.20 10.16
CA LEU A 367 -11.93 23.72 11.09
C LEU A 367 -13.33 23.80 10.48
N PHE A 368 -13.42 24.16 9.20
CA PHE A 368 -14.71 24.16 8.50
C PHE A 368 -15.18 22.73 8.20
N SER A 369 -14.32 21.88 7.65
CA SER A 369 -14.73 20.56 7.16
C SER A 369 -14.80 19.48 8.23
N HIS A 370 -13.94 19.51 9.24
CA HIS A 370 -13.85 18.48 10.27
C HIS A 370 -14.21 18.98 11.67
N GLY A 371 -14.02 20.28 11.94
CA GLY A 371 -14.36 20.93 13.21
C GLY A 371 -15.82 20.77 13.68
N PRO A 372 -16.84 20.69 12.82
CA PRO A 372 -18.22 20.38 13.26
C PRO A 372 -18.35 19.03 13.96
N PHE A 373 -17.44 18.09 13.69
CA PHE A 373 -17.50 16.71 14.17
C PHE A 373 -16.55 16.42 15.34
N PHE A 374 -15.90 17.44 15.89
CA PHE A 374 -15.09 17.28 17.10
C PHE A 374 -15.97 16.85 18.27
N GLN A 375 -15.57 15.77 18.96
CA GLN A 375 -16.25 15.28 20.17
C GLN A 375 -15.47 15.61 21.45
N ASP A 376 -14.17 15.91 21.33
CA ASP A 376 -13.32 16.27 22.47
C ASP A 376 -13.48 17.75 22.83
N GLU A 377 -13.74 18.04 24.12
CA GLU A 377 -13.96 19.40 24.61
C GLU A 377 -12.78 20.35 24.36
N LYS A 378 -11.54 19.86 24.42
CA LYS A 378 -10.35 20.68 24.16
C LYS A 378 -10.27 21.04 22.68
N LEU A 379 -10.62 20.11 21.79
CA LEU A 379 -10.69 20.37 20.35
C LEU A 379 -11.81 21.34 20.00
N LEU A 380 -12.98 21.22 20.64
CA LEU A 380 -14.08 22.18 20.50
C LEU A 380 -13.65 23.58 20.95
N ALA A 381 -13.03 23.70 22.12
CA ALA A 381 -12.54 24.99 22.61
C ALA A 381 -11.44 25.59 21.72
N LEU A 382 -10.55 24.77 21.17
CA LEU A 382 -9.53 25.21 20.22
C LEU A 382 -10.17 25.71 18.92
N ARG A 383 -11.11 24.94 18.35
CA ARG A 383 -11.86 25.32 17.15
C ARG A 383 -12.51 26.68 17.32
N ASP A 384 -13.26 26.88 18.41
CA ASP A 384 -14.01 28.11 18.64
C ASP A 384 -13.09 29.32 18.78
N ARG A 385 -11.94 29.17 19.45
CA ARG A 385 -10.93 30.23 19.55
C ARG A 385 -10.32 30.58 18.20
N VAL A 386 -9.98 29.59 17.38
CA VAL A 386 -9.38 29.83 16.06
C VAL A 386 -10.40 30.44 15.10
N LEU A 387 -11.65 29.97 15.11
CA LEU A 387 -12.73 30.55 14.31
C LEU A 387 -13.03 31.99 14.73
N LYS A 388 -13.09 32.27 16.04
CA LYS A 388 -13.26 33.64 16.54
C LYS A 388 -12.11 34.54 16.11
N TYR A 389 -10.87 34.09 16.23
CA TYR A 389 -9.70 34.85 15.78
C TYR A 389 -9.70 35.10 14.27
N SER A 390 -10.16 34.14 13.48
CA SER A 390 -10.09 34.23 12.02
C SER A 390 -11.23 35.03 11.40
N LEU A 391 -12.44 34.92 11.94
CA LEU A 391 -13.67 35.49 11.40
C LEU A 391 -14.11 36.80 12.07
N CYS A 392 -13.64 37.11 13.28
CA CYS A 392 -13.96 38.36 13.96
C CYS A 392 -12.82 39.38 13.87
N ASN A 393 -13.10 40.64 14.22
CA ASN A 393 -12.10 41.68 14.52
C ASN A 393 -10.97 41.80 13.49
N ASN A 394 -11.33 41.86 12.21
CA ASN A 394 -10.39 42.03 11.10
C ASN A 394 -9.37 40.87 10.99
N GLY A 395 -9.77 39.67 11.41
CA GLY A 395 -9.01 38.43 11.28
C GLY A 395 -8.71 38.03 9.82
N PRO A 396 -7.83 37.03 9.59
CA PRO A 396 -7.45 36.62 8.25
C PRO A 396 -8.61 36.23 7.32
N LEU A 397 -9.64 35.55 7.83
CA LEU A 397 -10.82 35.18 7.04
C LEU A 397 -11.83 36.32 6.95
N SER A 398 -11.97 37.12 8.00
CA SER A 398 -12.78 38.35 7.96
C SER A 398 -12.36 39.26 6.80
N ARG A 399 -11.06 39.49 6.61
CA ARG A 399 -10.55 40.25 5.45
C ARG A 399 -10.82 39.57 4.12
N ALA A 400 -10.61 38.26 4.04
CA ALA A 400 -10.76 37.51 2.79
C ALA A 400 -12.22 37.39 2.33
N PHE A 401 -13.16 37.36 3.28
CA PHE A 401 -14.60 37.29 3.03
C PHE A 401 -15.29 38.66 3.09
N ASN A 402 -14.51 39.73 3.29
CA ASN A 402 -14.99 41.11 3.39
C ASN A 402 -16.04 41.34 4.49
N LEU A 403 -15.81 40.74 5.67
CA LEU A 403 -16.69 40.86 6.84
C LEU A 403 -16.46 42.20 7.56
N SER A 404 -17.56 42.86 7.94
CA SER A 404 -17.53 44.15 8.64
C SER A 404 -16.99 44.04 10.08
N SER A 405 -16.41 45.13 10.60
CA SER A 405 -16.04 45.25 12.01
C SER A 405 -17.23 45.28 12.97
N THR A 406 -18.44 45.53 12.48
CA THR A 406 -19.71 45.52 13.24
C THR A 406 -20.37 44.14 13.32
N THR A 407 -19.70 43.11 12.80
CA THR A 407 -20.20 41.72 12.86
C THR A 407 -20.34 41.28 14.32
N SER A 408 -21.54 40.91 14.73
CA SER A 408 -21.84 40.42 16.08
C SER A 408 -21.81 38.90 16.16
N ARG A 409 -22.32 38.23 15.12
CA ARG A 409 -22.46 36.79 15.10
C ARG A 409 -22.32 36.24 13.69
N ILE A 410 -21.66 35.10 13.58
CA ILE A 410 -21.50 34.37 12.33
C ILE A 410 -22.00 32.95 12.56
N VAL A 411 -22.87 32.48 11.69
CA VAL A 411 -23.37 31.10 11.66
C VAL A 411 -22.81 30.42 10.43
N VAL A 412 -22.07 29.34 10.64
CA VAL A 412 -21.57 28.48 9.56
C VAL A 412 -22.45 27.24 9.52
N ASN A 413 -23.37 27.21 8.56
CA ASN A 413 -24.20 26.05 8.30
C ASN A 413 -23.42 25.06 7.41
N VAL A 414 -23.37 23.80 7.82
CA VAL A 414 -22.68 22.72 7.12
C VAL A 414 -23.73 21.73 6.67
N HIS A 415 -23.87 21.57 5.36
CA HIS A 415 -24.84 20.67 4.75
C HIS A 415 -24.12 19.51 4.06
N SER A 416 -24.50 18.28 4.38
CA SER A 416 -24.00 17.09 3.69
C SER A 416 -24.72 16.86 2.36
N ASN A 417 -23.96 16.78 1.28
CA ASN A 417 -24.48 16.43 -0.05
C ASN A 417 -24.58 14.90 -0.26
N THR A 418 -24.15 14.09 0.72
CA THR A 418 -24.19 12.63 0.64
C THR A 418 -25.60 12.13 0.95
N LYS A 419 -26.16 11.25 0.09
CA LYS A 419 -27.44 10.57 0.36
C LYS A 419 -27.30 9.60 1.52
N THR A 420 -27.46 10.07 2.75
CA THR A 420 -27.48 9.21 3.94
C THR A 420 -28.88 8.63 4.15
N GLN A 421 -28.98 7.46 4.78
CA GLN A 421 -30.26 6.81 5.11
C GLN A 421 -31.08 7.56 6.19
N LYS A 422 -30.56 8.67 6.74
CA LYS A 422 -31.18 9.46 7.82
C LYS A 422 -31.08 10.98 7.55
N PRO A 423 -32.07 11.59 6.87
CA PRO A 423 -32.01 12.99 6.42
C PRO A 423 -31.94 14.04 7.54
N HIS A 424 -32.39 13.73 8.76
CA HIS A 424 -32.37 14.67 9.90
C HIS A 424 -31.01 14.84 10.59
N GLN A 425 -29.98 14.09 10.17
CA GLN A 425 -28.62 14.20 10.69
C GLN A 425 -27.68 14.94 9.73
N ALA A 426 -28.17 15.57 8.65
CA ALA A 426 -27.34 16.08 7.56
C ALA A 426 -26.91 17.56 7.69
N ASP A 427 -27.36 18.25 8.74
CA ASP A 427 -27.14 19.69 8.94
C ASP A 427 -26.49 19.97 10.30
N TRP A 428 -25.41 20.75 10.29
CA TRP A 428 -24.75 21.27 11.49
C TRP A 428 -24.61 22.77 11.40
N ALA A 429 -24.57 23.44 12.55
CA ALA A 429 -24.28 24.86 12.64
C ALA A 429 -23.16 25.11 13.65
N MET A 430 -22.12 25.83 13.23
CA MET A 430 -21.13 26.40 14.14
C MET A 430 -21.47 27.86 14.37
N TYR A 431 -21.48 28.27 15.64
CA TYR A 431 -21.80 29.63 16.05
C TYR A 431 -20.53 30.33 16.51
N VAL A 432 -20.20 31.45 15.86
CA VAL A 432 -19.05 32.29 16.22
C VAL A 432 -19.58 33.63 16.68
N VAL A 433 -19.33 33.98 17.94
CA VAL A 433 -19.75 35.25 18.52
C VAL A 433 -18.55 36.21 18.52
N CYS A 434 -18.71 37.30 17.77
CA CYS A 434 -17.77 38.40 17.64
C CYS A 434 -18.23 39.51 18.60
N HIS A 435 -17.57 39.61 19.75
CA HIS A 435 -17.84 40.67 20.72
C HIS A 435 -17.06 41.92 20.36
#